data_AF-A0A7H0HAH1-F1
#
_entry.id   AF-A0A7H0HAH1-F1
#
_cell.length_a   1.000
_cell.length_b   1.000
_cell.length_c   1.000
_cell.angle_alpha   90.00
_cell.angle_beta   90.00
_cell.angle_gamma   90.00
#
_symmetry.space_group_name_H-M   'P 1'
#
loop_
_entity.id
_entity.type
_entity.pdbx_description
1 polymer ?
#
loop_
_entity_poly.entity_id
_entity_poly.type
_entity_poly.pdbx_seq_one_letter_code
_entity_poly.pdbx_strand_id
1 'polypeptide(L)'
;MDALVGDYLAGMGVKALAERYGIHRATVFSHLRRRNVPSRRPGLGIDEKAEAVRLARAGVSMRAIGRRMGVDRKAVRVALVEAGLIVDDTDDSRLDRLAGSDLTD
;
A
#
# COMPACT_ATOMS: atom_id res chain seq x y z
N MET A 1 27.36 -6.03 0.79
CA MET A 1 26.03 -5.56 0.35
C MET A 1 24.91 -5.98 1.32
N ASP A 2 25.16 -6.84 2.30
CA ASP A 2 24.23 -7.23 3.37
C ASP A 2 23.90 -6.08 4.34
N ALA A 3 24.84 -5.15 4.54
CA ALA A 3 24.65 -3.98 5.41
C ALA A 3 23.46 -3.10 4.98
N LEU A 4 23.23 -2.94 3.67
CA LEU A 4 22.09 -2.18 3.16
C LEU A 4 20.75 -2.83 3.53
N VAL A 5 20.68 -4.16 3.46
CA VAL A 5 19.49 -4.91 3.87
C VAL A 5 19.34 -4.90 5.39
N GLY A 6 20.43 -5.03 6.13
CA GLY A 6 20.44 -4.92 7.59
C GLY A 6 19.92 -3.56 8.05
N ASP A 7 20.41 -2.46 7.49
CA ASP A 7 19.95 -1.10 7.79
C ASP A 7 18.48 -0.90 7.43
N TYR A 8 18.05 -1.44 6.30
CA TYR A 8 16.66 -1.40 5.88
C TYR A 8 15.73 -2.17 6.85
N LEU A 9 16.14 -3.36 7.28
CA LEU A 9 15.41 -4.18 8.26
C LEU A 9 15.42 -3.51 9.64
N ALA A 10 16.52 -2.86 10.01
CA ALA A 10 16.67 -2.05 11.22
C ALA A 10 15.80 -0.78 11.22
N GLY A 11 15.08 -0.50 10.13
CA GLY A 11 14.09 0.56 10.06
C GLY A 11 14.46 1.74 9.16
N MET A 12 15.67 1.74 8.59
CA MET A 12 16.13 2.85 7.76
C MET A 12 15.32 2.94 6.46
N GLY A 13 14.77 4.14 6.20
CA GLY A 13 14.00 4.39 5.00
C GLY A 13 14.87 4.36 3.74
N VAL A 14 14.26 4.01 2.59
CA VAL A 14 14.93 3.95 1.27
C VAL A 14 15.61 5.27 0.88
N LYS A 15 15.07 6.42 1.33
CA LYS A 15 15.69 7.73 1.12
C LYS A 15 17.04 7.84 1.85
N ALA A 16 17.04 7.54 3.15
CA ALA A 16 18.24 7.58 3.98
C ALA A 16 19.27 6.54 3.53
N LEU A 17 18.84 5.37 3.06
CA LEU A 17 19.72 4.38 2.44
C LEU A 17 20.37 4.89 1.15
N ALA A 18 19.60 5.53 0.28
CA ALA A 18 20.14 6.11 -0.96
C ALA A 18 21.19 7.18 -0.68
N GLU A 19 20.94 8.05 0.30
CA GLU A 19 21.86 9.10 0.74
C GLU A 19 23.11 8.51 1.42
N ARG A 20 22.94 7.56 2.35
CA ARG A 20 24.04 6.93 3.11
C ARG A 20 25.00 6.14 2.22
N TYR A 21 24.45 5.40 1.26
CA TYR A 21 25.23 4.54 0.38
C TYR A 21 25.61 5.22 -0.95
N GLY A 22 25.18 6.47 -1.18
CA GLY A 22 25.47 7.21 -2.42
C GLY A 22 24.89 6.56 -3.68
N ILE A 23 23.82 5.78 -3.55
CA ILE A 23 23.21 5.02 -4.64
C ILE A 23 21.81 5.49 -4.95
N HIS A 24 21.42 5.36 -6.22
CA HIS A 24 20.07 5.71 -6.63
C HIS A 24 19.02 4.84 -5.92
N ARG A 25 17.85 5.42 -5.59
CA ARG A 25 16.75 4.71 -4.90
C ARG A 25 16.29 3.47 -5.66
N ALA A 26 16.33 3.49 -6.99
CA ALA A 26 16.04 2.34 -7.84
C ALA A 26 17.04 1.18 -7.63
N THR A 27 18.30 1.51 -7.36
CA THR A 27 19.36 0.55 -7.03
C THR A 27 19.13 -0.08 -5.66
N VAL A 28 18.67 0.70 -4.67
CA VAL A 28 18.23 0.19 -3.36
C VAL A 28 17.11 -0.85 -3.54
N PHE A 29 16.06 -0.52 -4.29
CA PHE A 29 14.96 -1.46 -4.57
C PHE A 29 15.42 -2.71 -5.31
N SER A 30 16.32 -2.58 -6.29
CA SER A 30 16.89 -3.72 -7.02
C SER A 30 17.66 -4.65 -6.08
N HIS A 31 18.38 -4.08 -5.10
CA HIS A 31 19.08 -4.84 -4.07
C HIS A 31 18.12 -5.58 -3.12
N LEU A 32 17.07 -4.91 -2.65
CA LEU A 32 16.05 -5.51 -1.78
C LEU A 32 15.32 -6.65 -2.50
N ARG A 33 14.93 -6.44 -3.76
CA ARG A 33 14.23 -7.43 -4.60
C ARG A 33 15.08 -8.69 -4.86
N ARG A 34 16.37 -8.52 -5.19
CA ARG A 34 17.29 -9.66 -5.41
C ARG A 34 17.48 -10.54 -4.17
N ARG A 35 17.17 -10.01 -2.98
CA ARG A 35 17.32 -10.69 -1.70
C ARG A 35 15.98 -11.10 -1.08
N ASN A 36 14.89 -11.07 -1.86
CA ASN A 36 13.52 -11.36 -1.40
C ASN A 36 13.09 -10.54 -0.17
N VAL A 37 13.68 -9.37 0.04
CA VAL A 37 13.30 -8.49 1.15
C VAL A 37 12.03 -7.75 0.74
N PRO A 38 10.91 -7.90 1.49
CA PRO A 38 9.68 -7.23 1.16
C PRO A 38 9.89 -5.72 1.13
N SER A 39 9.48 -5.14 0.03
CA SER A 39 9.59 -3.70 -0.19
C SER A 39 8.54 -3.00 0.68
N ARG A 40 8.99 -2.10 1.55
CA ARG A 40 8.23 -1.11 2.31
C ARG A 40 7.83 0.01 1.34
N ARG A 41 7.37 -0.36 0.14
CA ARG A 41 6.71 0.59 -0.75
C ARG A 41 5.47 1.11 -0.01
N PRO A 42 5.02 2.34 -0.29
CA PRO A 42 3.76 2.83 0.22
C PRO A 42 2.65 2.00 -0.44
N GLY A 43 2.23 0.96 0.24
CA GLY A 43 1.30 -0.04 -0.22
C GLY A 43 1.11 -1.05 0.91
N LEU A 44 -0.15 -1.43 1.13
CA LEU A 44 -0.53 -2.36 2.19
C LEU A 44 0.35 -3.64 2.11
N GLY A 45 0.91 -4.09 3.23
CA GLY A 45 1.53 -5.41 3.35
C GLY A 45 0.53 -6.54 3.04
N ILE A 46 0.97 -7.80 3.01
CA ILE A 46 0.08 -8.91 2.62
C ILE A 46 -1.12 -9.03 3.58
N ASP A 47 -0.88 -8.95 4.89
CA ASP A 47 -1.93 -9.02 5.91
C ASP A 47 -2.87 -7.80 5.85
N GLU A 48 -2.27 -6.65 5.60
CA GLU A 48 -2.94 -5.37 5.41
C GLU A 48 -3.79 -5.36 4.12
N LYS A 49 -3.34 -5.99 3.03
CA LYS A 49 -4.14 -6.18 1.81
C LYS A 49 -5.31 -7.10 2.09
N ALA A 50 -5.08 -8.21 2.80
CA ALA A 50 -6.14 -9.12 3.18
C ALA A 50 -7.22 -8.44 4.05
N GLU A 51 -6.80 -7.56 4.96
CA GLU A 51 -7.72 -6.76 5.77
C GLU A 51 -8.48 -5.72 4.93
N ALA A 52 -7.78 -4.98 4.07
CA ALA A 52 -8.44 -4.03 3.15
C ALA A 52 -9.47 -4.72 2.25
N VAL A 53 -9.17 -5.91 1.73
CA VAL A 53 -10.07 -6.75 0.93
C VAL A 53 -11.27 -7.23 1.76
N ARG A 54 -11.06 -7.66 3.00
CA ARG A 54 -12.13 -8.09 3.91
C ARG A 54 -13.09 -6.94 4.22
N LEU A 55 -12.56 -5.75 4.53
CA LEU A 55 -13.38 -4.57 4.80
C LEU A 55 -14.15 -4.09 3.55
N ALA A 56 -13.52 -4.13 2.37
CA ALA A 56 -14.19 -3.78 1.13
C ALA A 56 -15.33 -4.75 0.79
N ARG A 57 -15.14 -6.06 1.00
CA ARG A 57 -16.21 -7.07 0.87
C ARG A 57 -17.34 -6.88 1.88
N ALA A 58 -17.04 -6.32 3.04
CA ALA A 58 -18.04 -5.93 4.05
C ALA A 58 -18.77 -4.60 3.72
N GLY A 59 -18.54 -4.03 2.53
CA GLY A 59 -19.19 -2.79 2.08
C GLY A 59 -18.58 -1.50 2.65
N VAL A 60 -17.43 -1.59 3.33
CA VAL A 60 -16.74 -0.41 3.87
C VAL A 60 -16.09 0.37 2.74
N SER A 61 -16.32 1.69 2.69
CA SER A 61 -15.74 2.53 1.64
C SER A 61 -14.20 2.60 1.72
N MET A 62 -13.52 2.76 0.58
CA MET A 62 -12.05 2.88 0.53
C MET A 62 -11.50 3.99 1.43
N ARG A 63 -12.24 5.10 1.57
CA ARG A 63 -11.89 6.21 2.48
C ARG A 63 -11.97 5.79 3.95
N ALA A 64 -13.01 5.07 4.33
CA ALA A 64 -13.17 4.56 5.69
C ALA A 64 -12.13 3.47 6.00
N ILE A 65 -11.80 2.60 5.04
CA ILE A 65 -10.72 1.61 5.15
C ILE A 65 -9.38 2.31 5.38
N GLY A 66 -9.04 3.30 4.54
CA GLY A 66 -7.79 4.06 4.69
C GLY A 66 -7.67 4.74 6.05
N ARG A 67 -8.75 5.36 6.53
CA ARG A 67 -8.79 5.95 7.89
C ARG A 67 -8.63 4.90 8.98
N ARG A 68 -9.34 3.77 8.89
CA ARG A 68 -9.31 2.70 9.90
C ARG A 68 -7.96 2.00 10.00
N MET A 69 -7.27 1.90 8.87
CA MET A 69 -5.96 1.24 8.76
C MET A 69 -4.78 2.21 8.82
N GLY A 70 -5.03 3.53 8.86
CA GLY A 70 -3.98 4.54 8.84
C GLY A 70 -3.20 4.62 7.51
N VAL A 71 -3.81 4.20 6.39
CA VAL A 71 -3.17 4.16 5.07
C VAL A 71 -3.82 5.11 4.07
N ASP A 72 -3.06 5.51 3.05
CA ASP A 72 -3.59 6.33 1.96
C ASP A 72 -4.65 5.56 1.16
N ARG A 73 -5.73 6.23 0.78
CA ARG A 73 -6.79 5.68 -0.08
C ARG A 73 -6.25 5.08 -1.38
N LYS A 74 -5.21 5.64 -1.98
CA LYS A 74 -4.55 5.09 -3.17
C LYS A 74 -3.91 3.73 -2.89
N ALA A 75 -3.36 3.52 -1.69
CA ALA A 75 -2.84 2.22 -1.29
C ALA A 75 -3.96 1.17 -1.16
N VAL A 76 -5.13 1.58 -0.62
CA VAL A 76 -6.34 0.74 -0.57
C VAL A 76 -6.81 0.41 -1.99
N ARG A 77 -6.88 1.39 -2.88
CA ARG A 77 -7.30 1.18 -4.28
C ARG A 77 -6.41 0.15 -4.98
N VAL A 78 -5.09 0.30 -4.87
CA VAL A 78 -4.13 -0.64 -5.46
C VAL A 78 -4.34 -2.06 -4.92
N ALA A 79 -4.55 -2.21 -3.60
CA ALA A 79 -4.82 -3.50 -2.99
C ALA A 79 -6.11 -4.16 -3.51
N LEU A 80 -7.17 -3.38 -3.75
CA LEU A 80 -8.45 -3.89 -4.23
C LEU A 80 -8.42 -4.22 -5.73
N VAL A 81 -7.70 -3.45 -6.54
CA VAL A 81 -7.44 -3.77 -7.96
C VAL A 81 -6.66 -5.07 -8.09
N GLU A 82 -5.58 -5.22 -7.32
CA GLU A 82 -4.79 -6.46 -7.30
C GLU A 82 -5.59 -7.68 -6.84
N ALA A 83 -6.58 -7.48 -5.95
CA ALA A 83 -7.50 -8.51 -5.50
C ALA A 83 -8.66 -8.79 -6.47
N GLY A 84 -8.73 -8.07 -7.60
CA GLY A 84 -9.81 -8.19 -8.59
C GLY A 84 -11.18 -7.74 -8.09
N LEU A 85 -11.24 -6.98 -6.99
CA LEU A 85 -12.50 -6.47 -6.43
C LEU A 85 -13.00 -5.22 -7.15
N ILE A 86 -12.09 -4.48 -7.79
CA ILE A 86 -12.39 -3.32 -8.62
C ILE A 86 -11.55 -3.39 -9.89
N VAL A 87 -12.15 -2.99 -11.00
CA VAL A 87 -11.42 -2.80 -12.27
C VAL A 87 -10.73 -1.43 -12.18
N ASP A 88 -9.47 -1.34 -12.63
CA ASP A 88 -8.75 -0.06 -12.70
C ASP A 88 -9.29 0.78 -13.88
N ASP A 89 -10.55 1.18 -13.79
CA ASP A 89 -11.06 2.27 -14.62
C ASP A 89 -10.44 3.55 -14.08
N THR A 90 -9.69 4.23 -14.94
CA THR A 90 -9.02 5.50 -14.64
C THR A 90 -10.01 6.64 -14.31
N ASP A 91 -11.32 6.37 -14.31
CA ASP A 91 -12.41 7.30 -14.00
C ASP A 91 -12.84 7.28 -12.53
N ASP A 92 -12.08 7.99 -11.68
CA ASP A 92 -12.34 8.25 -10.25
C ASP A 92 -13.53 9.22 -10.00
N SER A 93 -14.59 9.18 -10.82
CA SER A 93 -15.71 10.15 -10.75
C SER A 93 -17.12 9.56 -10.57
N ARG A 94 -17.29 8.23 -10.47
CA ARG A 94 -18.65 7.62 -10.42
C ARG A 94 -19.00 6.82 -9.15
N LEU A 95 -18.04 6.46 -8.30
CA LEU A 95 -18.32 5.60 -7.13
C LEU A 95 -18.65 6.35 -5.82
N ASP A 96 -18.52 7.67 -5.78
CA ASP A 96 -18.94 8.47 -4.61
C ASP A 96 -20.47 8.61 -4.48
N ARG A 97 -21.27 8.09 -5.42
CA ARG A 97 -22.74 8.23 -5.42
C ARG A 97 -23.51 7.00 -4.90
N LEU A 98 -22.85 5.93 -4.47
CA LEU A 98 -23.52 4.70 -3.97
C LEU A 98 -23.27 4.38 -2.48
N ALA A 99 -22.56 5.23 -1.74
CA ALA A 99 -22.32 5.04 -0.30
C ALA A 99 -22.91 6.19 0.54
N GLY A 100 -24.16 6.54 0.24
CA GLY A 100 -24.84 7.68 0.86
C GLY A 100 -26.35 7.48 0.98
N SER A 101 -26.78 6.35 1.51
CA SER A 101 -28.08 6.24 2.16
C SER A 101 -28.13 4.97 3.01
N ASP A 102 -28.61 5.15 4.23
CA ASP A 102 -28.97 4.15 5.23
C ASP A 102 -27.82 3.61 6.10
N LEU A 103 -27.58 4.31 7.21
CA LEU A 103 -28.06 3.84 8.53
C LEU A 103 -27.45 4.72 9.64
N THR A 104 -28.20 5.68 10.16
CA THR A 104 -28.17 6.09 11.58
C THR A 104 -29.40 6.95 11.86
N ASP A 105 -30.34 6.32 12.60
CA ASP A 105 -31.46 6.84 13.40
C ASP A 105 -32.35 7.96 12.82
#